data_AF-A0A6B2LLY3-F1
#
_entry.id   AF-A0A6B2LLY3-F1
#
_cell.length_a   1.000
_cell.length_b   1.000
_cell.length_c   1.000
_cell.angle_alpha   90.00
_cell.angle_beta   90.00
_cell.angle_gamma   90.00
#
_symmetry.space_group_name_H-M   'P 1'
#
loop_
_entity.id
_entity.type
_entity.pdbx_description
1 polymer ?
#
loop_
_entity_poly.entity_id
_entity_poly.type
_entity_poly.pdbx_seq_one_letter_code
_entity_poly.pdbx_strand_id
1 'polypeptide(L)'
;MIRGNHECRHLTEYFTFKEECQYKYDIDIYEGLMDTFDALPIAAIMNKQFFCVHGGLSPLIKTIQQIQELDRFTETPPSGPMCDLLWSDPMEEFHAIDDGYEFNSVRGCSWNYGFGAVCEFLETNKLLSVIRAHEAQDAGYKMYRRNEKTGFPSVITLFSAPN
;
A
#
# COMPACT_ATOMS: atom_id res chain seq x y z
N MET A 1 0.94 -9.61 -9.63
CA MET A 1 1.93 -8.91 -8.81
C MET A 1 1.57 -7.44 -8.78
N ILE A 2 1.68 -6.79 -7.63
CA ILE A 2 1.57 -5.33 -7.48
C ILE A 2 2.87 -4.82 -6.83
N ARG A 3 3.21 -3.56 -7.06
CA ARG A 3 4.38 -2.91 -6.47
C ARG A 3 4.17 -2.76 -4.96
N GLY A 4 5.17 -3.13 -4.16
CA GLY A 4 5.26 -2.76 -2.76
C GLY A 4 6.26 -1.63 -2.56
N ASN A 5 6.47 -1.22 -1.31
CA ASN A 5 7.38 -0.13 -1.00
C ASN A 5 8.86 -0.52 -1.16
N HIS A 6 9.20 -1.81 -1.07
CA HIS A 6 10.57 -2.33 -1.24
C HIS A 6 10.99 -2.49 -2.70
N GLU A 7 10.05 -2.48 -3.66
CA GLU A 7 10.34 -2.53 -5.09
C GLU A 7 10.73 -1.14 -5.62
N CYS A 8 11.81 -0.58 -5.08
CA CYS A 8 12.37 0.71 -5.44
C CYS A 8 13.90 0.74 -5.21
N ARG A 9 14.60 1.65 -5.90
CA ARG A 9 16.05 1.80 -5.77
C ARG A 9 16.41 2.19 -4.34
N HIS A 10 15.69 3.14 -3.74
CA HIS A 10 16.00 3.65 -2.41
C HIS A 10 16.10 2.55 -1.34
N LEU A 11 15.10 1.67 -1.23
CA LEU A 11 15.11 0.61 -0.22
C LEU A 11 16.00 -0.56 -0.60
N THR A 12 16.11 -0.90 -1.88
CA THR A 12 16.96 -2.02 -2.30
C THR A 12 18.45 -1.70 -2.17
N GLU A 13 18.83 -0.42 -2.23
CA GLU A 13 20.17 0.08 -1.90
C GLU A 13 20.44 0.16 -0.40
N TYR A 14 19.43 0.57 0.38
CA TYR A 14 19.57 0.69 1.84
C TYR A 14 19.59 -0.68 2.54
N PHE A 15 18.79 -1.62 2.05
CA PHE A 15 18.80 -3.01 2.50
C PHE A 15 19.73 -3.87 1.63
N THR A 16 19.58 -5.20 1.67
CA THR A 16 20.55 -6.13 1.12
C THR A 16 20.30 -6.51 -0.35
N PHE A 17 19.22 -6.07 -0.99
CA PHE A 17 18.83 -6.60 -2.30
C PHE A 17 19.82 -6.26 -3.41
N LYS A 18 20.37 -5.04 -3.42
CA LYS A 18 21.42 -4.65 -4.37
C LYS A 18 22.69 -5.47 -4.17
N GLU A 19 23.16 -5.58 -2.92
CA GLU A 19 24.33 -6.39 -2.58
C GLU A 19 24.13 -7.86 -2.94
N GLU A 20 22.92 -8.41 -2.70
CA GLU A 20 22.56 -9.77 -3.07
C GLU A 20 22.64 -10.00 -4.58
N CYS A 21 22.11 -9.08 -5.39
CA CYS A 21 22.20 -9.15 -6.84
C CYS A 21 23.65 -9.13 -7.31
N GLN A 22 24.47 -8.20 -6.78
CA GLN A 22 25.88 -8.09 -7.13
C GLN A 22 26.70 -9.32 -6.69
N TYR A 23 26.36 -9.93 -5.55
CA TYR A 23 27.05 -11.11 -5.05
C TYR A 23 26.70 -12.38 -5.83
N LYS A 24 25.42 -12.58 -6.16
CA LYS A 24 24.92 -13.80 -6.83
C LYS A 24 24.99 -13.71 -8.36
N TYR A 25 24.94 -12.50 -8.91
CA TYR A 25 24.89 -12.21 -10.34
C TYR A 25 25.82 -11.03 -10.67
N ASP A 26 25.26 -9.89 -11.11
CA ASP A 26 25.97 -8.66 -11.43
C ASP A 26 25.06 -7.42 -11.23
N ILE A 27 25.62 -6.24 -11.49
CA ILE A 27 24.88 -4.98 -11.40
C ILE A 27 23.84 -4.82 -12.51
N ASP A 28 24.04 -5.42 -13.68
CA ASP A 28 23.12 -5.29 -14.82
C ASP A 28 21.78 -5.99 -14.53
N ILE A 29 21.81 -7.13 -13.82
CA ILE A 29 20.61 -7.79 -13.30
C ILE A 29 19.85 -6.90 -12.31
N TYR A 30 20.55 -6.21 -11.41
CA TYR A 30 19.92 -5.29 -10.47
C TYR A 30 19.22 -4.14 -11.20
N GLU A 31 19.90 -3.47 -12.14
CA GLU A 31 19.32 -2.37 -12.92
C GLU A 31 18.10 -2.83 -13.74
N GLY A 32 18.18 -4.00 -14.39
CA GLY A 32 17.03 -4.58 -15.10
C GLY A 32 15.84 -4.92 -14.19
N LEU A 33 16.09 -5.29 -12.93
CA LEU A 33 15.05 -5.49 -11.93
C LEU A 33 14.43 -4.16 -11.48
N MET A 34 15.20 -3.07 -11.41
CA MET A 34 14.67 -1.74 -11.09
C MET A 34 13.70 -1.25 -12.18
N ASP A 35 14.04 -1.43 -13.45
CA ASP A 35 13.14 -1.13 -14.56
C ASP A 35 11.86 -2.00 -14.52
N THR A 36 12.01 -3.27 -14.10
CA THR A 36 10.87 -4.17 -13.90
C THR A 36 9.98 -3.70 -12.75
N PHE A 37 10.56 -3.22 -11.66
CA PHE A 37 9.84 -2.68 -10.51
C PHE A 37 9.07 -1.39 -10.87
N ASP A 38 9.65 -0.53 -11.70
CA ASP A 38 8.97 0.66 -12.22
C ASP A 38 7.76 0.32 -13.10
N ALA A 39 7.74 -0.86 -13.73
CA ALA A 39 6.61 -1.31 -14.53
C ALA A 39 5.47 -1.97 -13.73
N LEU A 40 5.69 -2.34 -12.46
CA LEU A 40 4.69 -3.04 -11.65
C LEU A 40 3.41 -2.21 -11.46
N PRO A 41 2.21 -2.81 -11.58
CA PRO A 41 0.96 -2.15 -11.23
C PRO A 41 0.94 -1.75 -9.74
N ILE A 42 0.40 -0.57 -9.41
CA ILE A 42 0.35 -0.06 -8.03
C ILE A 42 -0.87 -0.55 -7.23
N ALA A 43 -1.94 -0.95 -7.92
CA ALA A 43 -3.16 -1.42 -7.29
C ALA A 43 -3.94 -2.37 -8.23
N ALA A 44 -4.93 -3.07 -7.68
CA ALA A 44 -5.85 -3.91 -8.43
C ALA A 44 -7.29 -3.80 -7.89
N ILE A 45 -8.26 -4.02 -8.76
CA ILE A 45 -9.65 -4.23 -8.37
C ILE A 45 -9.98 -5.71 -8.52
N MET A 46 -10.19 -6.40 -7.39
CA MET A 46 -10.55 -7.82 -7.38
C MET A 46 -12.07 -8.00 -7.30
N ASN A 47 -12.62 -8.82 -8.19
CA ASN A 47 -14.05 -9.16 -8.25
C ASN A 47 -14.99 -7.94 -8.29
N LYS A 48 -14.52 -6.78 -8.76
CA LYS A 48 -15.24 -5.48 -8.72
C LYS A 48 -15.68 -5.06 -7.30
N GLN A 49 -15.07 -5.64 -6.26
CA GLN A 49 -15.49 -5.47 -4.87
C GLN A 49 -14.33 -5.04 -3.97
N PHE A 50 -13.11 -5.46 -4.25
CA PHE A 50 -11.98 -5.20 -3.36
C PHE A 50 -10.97 -4.30 -4.05
N PHE A 51 -10.57 -3.23 -3.35
CA PHE A 51 -9.39 -2.47 -3.72
C PHE A 51 -8.18 -3.13 -3.08
N CYS A 52 -7.25 -3.61 -3.90
CA CYS A 52 -6.03 -4.28 -3.47
C CYS A 52 -4.84 -3.36 -3.71
N VAL A 53 -4.07 -3.11 -2.65
CA VAL A 53 -2.93 -2.19 -2.67
C VAL A 53 -1.90 -2.68 -1.64
N HIS A 54 -0.62 -2.35 -1.79
CA HIS A 54 0.38 -2.75 -0.79
C HIS A 54 0.25 -1.93 0.49
N GLY A 55 0.34 -0.60 0.35
CA GLY A 55 0.13 0.41 1.38
C GLY A 55 -1.34 0.52 1.76
N GLY A 56 -1.97 1.63 1.38
CA GLY A 56 -3.36 1.88 1.71
C GLY A 56 -3.93 3.07 0.97
N LEU A 57 -4.46 4.05 1.69
CA LEU A 57 -5.14 5.21 1.13
C LEU A 57 -4.28 6.47 1.15
N SER A 58 -4.61 7.40 0.27
CA SER A 58 -3.99 8.73 0.21
C SER A 58 -5.06 9.81 0.38
N PRO A 59 -4.79 10.90 1.12
CA PRO A 59 -5.71 12.05 1.17
C PRO A 59 -5.88 12.73 -0.20
N LEU A 60 -4.98 12.46 -1.15
CA LEU A 60 -5.03 13.00 -2.51
C LEU A 60 -5.83 12.12 -3.49
N ILE A 61 -6.23 10.91 -3.07
CA ILE A 61 -6.92 9.93 -3.91
C ILE A 61 -8.30 9.63 -3.32
N LYS A 62 -9.33 10.15 -3.98
CA LYS A 62 -10.74 9.91 -3.64
C LYS A 62 -11.36 8.84 -4.54
N THR A 63 -10.85 8.69 -5.76
CA THR A 63 -11.43 7.79 -6.77
C THR A 63 -10.40 6.86 -7.40
N ILE A 64 -10.84 5.69 -7.88
CA ILE A 64 -9.99 4.77 -8.65
C ILE A 64 -9.45 5.42 -9.93
N GLN A 65 -10.20 6.34 -10.54
CA GLN A 65 -9.78 7.06 -11.74
C GLN A 65 -8.48 7.85 -11.50
N GLN A 66 -8.34 8.50 -10.34
CA GLN A 66 -7.12 9.25 -10.00
C GLN A 66 -5.89 8.34 -9.89
N ILE A 67 -6.07 7.07 -9.53
CA ILE A 67 -4.97 6.08 -9.50
C ILE A 67 -4.54 5.72 -10.93
N GLN A 68 -5.49 5.63 -11.86
CA GLN A 68 -5.22 5.32 -13.27
C GLN A 68 -4.47 6.44 -14.00
N GLU A 69 -4.56 7.67 -13.48
CA GLU A 69 -3.90 8.86 -14.03
C GLU A 69 -2.47 9.04 -13.50
N LEU A 70 -2.03 8.23 -12.53
CA LEU A 70 -0.67 8.29 -12.02
C LEU A 70 0.33 7.76 -13.04
N ASP A 71 1.38 8.53 -13.30
CA ASP A 71 2.57 8.01 -13.95
C ASP A 71 3.35 7.14 -12.97
N ARG A 72 3.26 5.82 -13.15
CA ARG A 72 3.88 4.84 -12.26
C ARG A 72 5.26 4.37 -12.74
N PHE A 73 5.66 4.70 -13.98
CA PHE A 73 6.90 4.23 -14.60
C PHE A 73 8.10 5.07 -14.17
N THR A 74 8.24 5.21 -12.86
CA THR A 74 9.24 6.04 -12.19
C THR A 74 9.61 5.40 -10.87
N GLU A 75 10.78 5.76 -10.33
CA GLU A 75 11.08 5.57 -8.92
C GLU A 75 9.97 6.18 -8.06
N THR A 76 9.59 5.48 -6.98
CA THR A 76 8.60 5.96 -6.02
C THR A 76 9.02 7.32 -5.46
N PRO A 77 8.23 8.39 -5.65
CA PRO A 77 8.55 9.69 -5.09
C PRO A 77 8.56 9.66 -3.55
N PRO A 78 9.31 10.55 -2.87
CA PRO A 78 9.36 10.58 -1.40
C PRO A 78 8.03 11.01 -0.75
N SER A 79 7.11 11.62 -1.51
CA SER A 79 5.79 12.03 -1.06
C SER A 79 4.77 12.05 -2.21
N GLY A 80 3.49 12.16 -1.88
CA GLY A 80 2.40 12.25 -2.85
C GLY A 80 1.68 10.90 -3.07
N PRO A 81 0.74 10.86 -4.03
CA PRO A 81 -0.24 9.78 -4.13
C PRO A 81 0.38 8.40 -4.36
N MET A 82 1.43 8.30 -5.17
CA MET A 82 2.13 7.03 -5.39
C MET A 82 2.89 6.56 -4.15
N CYS A 83 3.54 7.47 -3.42
CA CYS A 83 4.17 7.17 -2.13
C CYS A 83 3.10 6.63 -1.16
N ASP A 84 1.98 7.33 -1.05
CA ASP A 84 0.92 6.98 -0.10
C ASP A 84 0.31 5.61 -0.34
N LEU A 85 0.02 5.27 -1.61
CA LEU A 85 -0.47 3.94 -1.97
C LEU A 85 0.50 2.82 -1.57
N LEU A 86 1.80 3.08 -1.46
CA LEU A 86 2.79 2.07 -1.08
C LEU A 86 3.15 2.09 0.41
N TRP A 87 2.97 3.21 1.10
CA TRP A 87 3.52 3.44 2.45
C TRP A 87 2.50 3.72 3.54
N SER A 88 1.27 4.11 3.22
CA SER A 88 0.29 4.45 4.25
C SER A 88 -0.12 3.21 5.07
N ASP A 89 -0.48 3.43 6.33
CA ASP A 89 -0.94 2.39 7.26
C ASP A 89 -2.30 2.76 7.87
N PRO A 90 -3.12 1.80 8.33
CA PRO A 90 -4.25 2.10 9.20
C PRO A 90 -3.78 2.70 10.53
N MET A 91 -4.53 3.66 11.09
CA MET A 91 -4.26 4.16 12.45
C MET A 91 -4.26 3.04 13.50
N GLU A 92 -3.44 3.16 14.55
CA GLU A 92 -3.39 2.18 15.65
C GLU A 92 -4.76 2.05 16.33
N GLU A 93 -5.39 3.18 16.62
CA GLU A 93 -6.77 3.28 17.12
C GLU A 93 -7.80 3.34 15.98
N PHE A 94 -7.73 2.43 15.00
CA PHE A 94 -8.66 2.37 13.86
C PHE A 94 -10.15 2.24 14.24
N HIS A 95 -10.47 2.01 15.51
CA HIS A 95 -11.83 1.92 16.02
C HIS A 95 -12.40 3.26 16.51
N ALA A 96 -11.55 4.25 16.79
CA ALA A 96 -11.95 5.58 17.26
C ALA A 96 -12.69 6.36 16.16
N ILE A 97 -13.47 7.37 16.57
CA ILE A 97 -14.29 8.24 15.69
C ILE A 97 -13.40 9.28 14.98
N ASP A 98 -12.18 8.90 14.59
CA ASP A 98 -11.28 9.82 13.89
C ASP A 98 -11.43 9.66 12.36
N ASP A 99 -11.69 10.80 11.72
CA ASP A 99 -12.30 10.91 10.40
C ASP A 99 -11.29 11.40 9.35
N GLY A 100 -10.04 10.93 9.38
CA GLY A 100 -9.04 11.51 8.50
C GLY A 100 -7.71 10.79 8.36
N TYR A 101 -6.68 11.62 8.19
CA TYR A 101 -5.31 11.22 7.91
C TYR A 101 -4.39 11.93 8.89
N GLU A 102 -3.47 11.19 9.49
CA GLU A 102 -2.42 11.73 10.36
C GLU A 102 -1.05 11.39 9.78
N PHE A 103 -0.04 12.21 10.02
CA PHE A 103 1.31 11.91 9.50
C PHE A 103 1.83 10.59 10.09
N ASN A 104 2.32 9.69 9.24
CA ASN A 104 2.83 8.40 9.68
C ASN A 104 4.27 8.54 10.20
N SER A 105 4.39 8.80 11.50
CA SER A 105 5.67 8.94 12.20
C SER A 105 6.47 7.64 12.26
N VAL A 106 5.82 6.48 12.16
CA VAL A 106 6.48 5.16 12.16
C VAL A 106 7.25 4.95 10.86
N ARG A 107 6.68 5.36 9.73
CA ARG A 107 7.33 5.27 8.40
C ARG A 107 8.19 6.49 8.08
N GLY A 108 7.98 7.62 8.75
CA GLY A 108 8.66 8.89 8.47
C GLY A 108 8.23 9.54 7.15
N CYS A 109 7.20 9.01 6.51
CA CYS A 109 6.59 9.51 5.28
C CYS A 109 5.12 9.04 5.22
N SER A 110 4.33 9.60 4.30
CA SER A 110 2.92 9.24 4.12
C SER A 110 2.06 9.42 5.39
N TRP A 111 0.95 8.68 5.46
CA TRP A 111 -0.16 8.90 6.38
C TRP A 111 -0.65 7.63 7.06
N ASN A 112 -1.14 7.80 8.28
CA ASN A 112 -2.02 6.85 8.94
C ASN A 112 -3.46 7.23 8.59
N TYR A 113 -4.26 6.31 8.05
CA TYR A 113 -5.65 6.58 7.67
C TYR A 113 -6.64 5.97 8.67
N GLY A 114 -7.67 6.75 9.00
CA GLY A 114 -8.73 6.35 9.91
C GLY A 114 -9.85 5.57 9.25
N PHE A 115 -10.76 5.04 10.07
CA PHE A 115 -11.93 4.28 9.60
C PHE A 115 -12.89 5.12 8.75
N GLY A 116 -13.08 6.39 9.09
CA GLY A 116 -13.91 7.33 8.33
C GLY A 116 -13.41 7.50 6.88
N ALA A 117 -12.10 7.72 6.70
CA ALA A 117 -11.47 7.86 5.40
C ALA A 117 -11.64 6.61 4.52
N VAL A 118 -11.53 5.42 5.13
CA VAL A 118 -11.77 4.15 4.42
C VAL A 118 -13.22 4.02 4.00
N CYS A 119 -14.17 4.33 4.88
CA CYS A 119 -15.59 4.24 4.56
C CYS A 119 -15.97 5.19 3.42
N GLU A 120 -15.49 6.44 3.45
CA GLU A 120 -15.71 7.42 2.38
C GLU A 120 -15.18 6.92 1.04
N PHE A 121 -13.95 6.38 1.02
CA PHE A 121 -13.34 5.85 -0.19
C PHE A 121 -14.11 4.64 -0.74
N LEU A 122 -14.51 3.70 0.12
CA LEU A 122 -15.28 2.52 -0.28
C LEU A 122 -16.65 2.90 -0.85
N GLU A 123 -17.36 3.84 -0.22
CA GLU A 123 -18.66 4.33 -0.69
C GLU A 123 -18.56 5.05 -2.02
N THR A 124 -17.59 5.96 -2.15
CA THR A 124 -17.33 6.73 -3.38
C THR A 124 -17.06 5.81 -4.57
N ASN A 125 -16.29 4.74 -4.34
CA ASN A 125 -15.86 3.82 -5.39
C ASN A 125 -16.76 2.57 -5.53
N LYS A 126 -17.82 2.47 -4.72
CA LYS A 126 -18.76 1.32 -4.69
C LYS A 126 -18.05 -0.02 -4.45
N LEU A 127 -17.12 -0.02 -3.50
CA LEU A 127 -16.32 -1.17 -3.11
C LEU A 127 -16.73 -1.69 -1.73
N LEU A 128 -16.37 -2.94 -1.45
CA LEU A 128 -16.70 -3.66 -0.23
C LEU A 128 -15.62 -3.51 0.84
N SER A 129 -14.34 -3.56 0.46
CA SER A 129 -13.21 -3.58 1.40
C SER A 129 -11.89 -3.24 0.72
N VAL A 130 -10.93 -2.76 1.51
CA VAL A 130 -9.52 -2.62 1.12
C VAL A 130 -8.76 -3.85 1.58
N ILE A 131 -8.05 -4.52 0.67
CA ILE A 131 -7.13 -5.62 0.99
C ILE A 131 -5.71 -5.10 0.81
N ARG A 132 -4.89 -5.24 1.86
CA ARG A 132 -3.54 -4.70 1.90
C ARG A 132 -2.51 -5.63 2.53
N ALA A 133 -1.24 -5.20 2.54
CA ALA A 133 -0.13 -5.92 3.17
C ALA A 133 0.71 -5.01 4.09
N HIS A 134 2.03 -4.93 3.87
CA HIS A 134 3.01 -4.01 4.50
C HIS A 134 3.29 -4.15 6.01
N GLU A 135 2.32 -4.50 6.84
CA GLU A 135 2.48 -4.66 8.29
C GLU A 135 2.48 -6.12 8.69
N ALA A 136 3.54 -6.56 9.39
CA ALA A 136 3.62 -7.91 9.93
C ALA A 136 2.48 -8.20 10.92
N GLN A 137 1.87 -9.37 10.79
CA GLN A 137 0.78 -9.82 11.66
C GLN A 137 1.15 -11.17 12.26
N ASP A 138 0.97 -11.32 13.58
CA ASP A 138 1.28 -12.56 14.30
C ASP A 138 0.49 -13.77 13.74
N ALA A 139 -0.79 -13.57 13.45
CA ALA A 139 -1.64 -14.58 12.83
C ALA A 139 -1.49 -14.66 11.28
N GLY A 140 -0.60 -13.87 10.68
CA GLY A 140 -0.47 -13.73 9.22
C GLY A 140 -1.59 -12.90 8.55
N TYR A 141 -2.60 -12.45 9.31
CA TYR A 141 -3.63 -11.55 8.83
C TYR A 141 -4.26 -10.72 9.96
N LYS A 142 -4.94 -9.65 9.61
CA LYS A 142 -5.76 -8.83 10.52
C LYS A 142 -7.00 -8.31 9.80
N MET A 143 -8.17 -8.50 10.41
CA MET A 143 -9.43 -7.92 9.94
C MET A 143 -9.75 -6.70 10.81
N TYR A 144 -9.94 -5.55 10.18
CA TYR A 144 -10.24 -4.29 10.88
C TYR A 144 -11.75 -4.12 11.09
N ARG A 145 -12.14 -3.00 11.71
CA ARG A 145 -13.55 -2.64 11.98
C ARG A 145 -14.42 -2.88 10.75
N ARG A 146 -15.59 -3.49 10.97
CA ARG A 146 -16.57 -3.74 9.92
C ARG A 146 -17.26 -2.45 9.51
N ASN A 147 -17.48 -2.26 8.22
CA ASN A 147 -18.34 -1.19 7.72
C ASN A 147 -19.79 -1.49 8.16
N GLU A 148 -20.45 -0.49 8.76
CA GLU A 148 -21.78 -0.64 9.35
C GLU A 148 -22.86 -0.96 8.31
N LYS A 149 -22.70 -0.47 7.07
CA LYS A 149 -23.65 -0.70 5.97
C LYS A 149 -23.54 -2.10 5.39
N THR A 150 -22.34 -2.67 5.31
CA THR A 150 -22.09 -3.96 4.64
C THR A 150 -21.89 -5.12 5.62
N GLY A 151 -21.58 -4.84 6.88
CA GLY A 151 -21.22 -5.84 7.88
C GLY A 151 -19.89 -6.56 7.62
N PHE A 152 -19.12 -6.11 6.62
CA PHE A 152 -17.86 -6.71 6.18
C PHE A 152 -16.65 -5.89 6.67
N PRO A 153 -15.49 -6.51 6.98
CA PRO A 153 -14.27 -5.78 7.35
C PRO A 153 -13.92 -4.67 6.35
N SER A 154 -13.77 -3.44 6.81
CA SER A 154 -13.46 -2.30 5.93
C SER A 154 -12.03 -2.39 5.35
N VAL A 155 -11.10 -2.92 6.14
CA VAL A 155 -9.71 -3.21 5.75
C VAL A 155 -9.34 -4.62 6.18
N ILE A 156 -8.53 -5.29 5.37
CA ILE A 156 -7.90 -6.57 5.67
C ILE A 156 -6.41 -6.44 5.39
N THR A 157 -5.56 -6.71 6.38
CA THR A 157 -4.12 -6.85 6.20
C THR A 157 -3.76 -8.32 6.08
N LEU A 158 -2.98 -8.68 5.06
CA LEU A 158 -2.41 -10.00 4.85
C LEU A 158 -0.88 -9.93 4.94
N PHE A 159 -0.25 -10.91 5.58
CA PHE A 159 1.20 -11.00 5.69
C PHE A 159 1.65 -12.44 5.46
N SER A 160 2.47 -12.66 4.43
CA SER A 160 2.77 -14.00 3.90
C SER A 160 4.24 -14.43 4.04
N ALA A 161 4.99 -13.78 4.92
CA ALA A 161 6.36 -14.17 5.27
C ALA A 161 6.38 -14.79 6.68
N PRO A 162 6.19 -16.12 6.81
CA PRO A 162 6.27 -16.82 8.09
C PRO A 162 7.74 -16.99 8.53
N ASN A 163 7.93 -17.32 9.81
CA ASN A 163 9.18 -17.82 10.38
C ASN A 163 9.01 -19.28 10.81
#